data_AF-A0A7S4S9N4-F1
#
_entry.id   AF-A0A7S4S9N4-F1
#
_cell.length_a   1.000
_cell.length_b   1.000
_cell.length_c   1.000
_cell.angle_alpha   90.00
_cell.angle_beta   90.00
_cell.angle_gamma   90.00
#
_symmetry.space_group_name_H-M   'P 1'
#
loop_
_entity.id
_entity.type
_entity.pdbx_description
1 polymer ?
#
loop_
_entity_poly.entity_id
_entity_poly.type
_entity_poly.pdbx_seq_one_letter_code
_entity_poly.pdbx_strand_id
1 'polypeptide(L)'
;LDDLQWADELSLQLMCTLVADTEINNFLFIGSYRDNEIDDSNPLTTQLHDLKRKEVATIDIHVDCMSKDDVNTLISDTINVQEQLTRPFSDVVYKKTGGNALFVTQFLQLLWDEGLLFYSLEYNTWEWKIDEIDEKKLFDHVGALMAEKICQLPIGCQYTIKLLACLGSKCNESILPLFLSGGEDSQGGMSAKGGTRKPEHKSQFSMLDLAVDEGLLKKEGSSYIF
;
A
#
# COMPACT_ATOMS: atom_id res chain seq x y z
N LEU A 1 16.66 -0.24 -4.99
CA LEU A 1 16.61 0.30 -3.62
C LEU A 1 15.47 1.29 -3.61
N ASP A 2 14.59 1.16 -2.64
CA ASP A 2 13.36 1.94 -2.60
C ASP A 2 13.44 3.01 -1.52
N ASP A 3 12.59 4.03 -1.64
CA ASP A 3 12.50 5.19 -0.74
C ASP A 3 13.84 5.90 -0.45
N LEU A 4 14.63 6.15 -1.50
CA LEU A 4 15.94 6.80 -1.34
C LEU A 4 15.85 8.19 -0.70
N GLN A 5 14.70 8.86 -0.76
CA GLN A 5 14.47 10.16 -0.12
C GLN A 5 14.63 10.13 1.42
N TRP A 6 14.56 8.96 2.04
CA TRP A 6 14.71 8.77 3.49
C TRP A 6 16.05 8.15 3.90
N ALA A 7 16.93 7.86 2.95
CA ALA A 7 18.25 7.32 3.25
C ALA A 7 19.14 8.39 3.90
N ASP A 8 19.98 7.98 4.85
CA ASP A 8 20.96 8.87 5.47
C ASP A 8 22.08 9.24 4.50
N GLU A 9 22.74 10.37 4.78
CA GLU A 9 23.77 10.93 3.90
C GLU A 9 24.95 9.97 3.66
N LEU A 10 25.41 9.25 4.69
CA LEU A 10 26.56 8.35 4.56
C LEU A 10 26.22 7.16 3.67
N SER A 11 25.00 6.61 3.82
CA SER A 11 24.49 5.55 2.95
C SER A 11 24.41 6.01 1.49
N LEU A 12 23.91 7.22 1.24
CA LEU A 12 23.82 7.79 -0.11
C LEU A 12 25.20 8.08 -0.73
N GLN A 13 26.16 8.57 0.05
CA GLN A 13 27.55 8.79 -0.40
C GLN A 13 28.24 7.47 -0.79
N LEU A 14 28.06 6.42 0.01
CA LEU A 14 28.58 5.10 -0.29
C LEU A 14 27.97 4.56 -1.59
N MET A 15 26.65 4.66 -1.74
CA MET A 15 25.95 4.26 -2.96
C MET A 15 26.50 4.99 -4.18
N CYS A 16 26.65 6.31 -4.13
CA CYS A 16 27.16 7.09 -5.26
C CYS A 16 28.62 6.77 -5.56
N THR A 17 29.41 6.39 -4.56
CA THR A 17 30.78 5.91 -4.77
C THR A 17 30.78 4.60 -5.56
N LEU A 18 29.92 3.64 -5.19
CA LEU A 18 29.80 2.37 -5.89
C LEU A 18 29.26 2.54 -7.33
N VAL A 19 28.24 3.39 -7.49
CA VAL A 19 27.62 3.65 -8.80
C VAL A 19 28.59 4.37 -9.76
N ALA A 20 29.49 5.20 -9.24
CA ALA A 20 30.49 5.92 -10.03
C ALA A 20 31.79 5.13 -10.26
N ASP A 21 31.96 3.96 -9.65
CA ASP A 21 33.20 3.20 -9.73
C ASP A 21 33.28 2.40 -11.05
N THR A 22 34.18 2.82 -11.93
CA THR A 22 34.41 2.19 -13.23
C THR A 22 35.09 0.82 -13.16
N GLU A 23 35.68 0.45 -12.02
CA GLU A 23 36.27 -0.88 -11.84
C GLU A 23 35.21 -1.96 -11.57
N ILE A 24 34.01 -1.56 -11.13
CA ILE A 24 32.89 -2.46 -10.91
C ILE A 24 32.24 -2.82 -12.24
N ASN A 25 32.64 -3.97 -12.77
CA ASN A 25 32.10 -4.53 -14.00
C ASN A 25 30.82 -5.35 -13.71
N ASN A 26 29.76 -5.12 -14.48
CA ASN A 26 28.44 -5.80 -14.39
C ASN A 26 27.56 -5.39 -13.19
N PHE A 27 27.44 -4.09 -12.97
CA PHE A 27 26.56 -3.55 -11.93
C PHE A 27 25.47 -2.67 -12.55
N LEU A 28 24.21 -2.92 -12.16
CA LEU A 28 23.05 -2.08 -12.48
C LEU A 28 22.42 -1.64 -11.17
N PHE A 29 22.37 -0.33 -10.95
CA PHE A 29 21.67 0.25 -9.82
C PHE A 29 20.31 0.79 -10.28
N ILE A 30 19.26 0.38 -9.58
CA ILE A 30 17.91 0.92 -9.74
C ILE A 30 17.49 1.49 -8.39
N GLY A 31 17.17 2.77 -8.38
CA GLY A 31 16.69 3.50 -7.22
C GLY A 31 15.33 4.11 -7.50
N SER A 32 14.42 4.08 -6.52
CA SER A 32 13.18 4.85 -6.58
C SER A 32 13.14 5.88 -5.46
N TYR A 33 12.58 7.05 -5.75
CA TYR A 33 12.32 8.07 -4.76
C TYR A 33 11.10 8.89 -5.12
N ARG A 34 10.58 9.63 -4.14
CA ARG A 34 9.48 10.58 -4.32
C ARG A 34 10.04 11.97 -4.54
N ASP A 35 9.82 12.53 -5.73
CA ASP A 35 10.33 13.84 -6.13
C ASP A 35 9.67 15.00 -5.38
N ASN A 36 8.45 14.81 -4.90
CA ASN A 36 7.72 15.77 -4.07
C ASN A 36 8.13 15.78 -2.58
N GLU A 37 8.98 14.85 -2.14
CA GLU A 37 9.51 14.75 -0.77
C GLU A 37 10.98 15.18 -0.66
N ILE A 38 11.60 15.59 -1.76
CA ILE A 38 12.98 16.09 -1.78
C ILE A 38 13.00 17.55 -2.22
N ASP A 39 13.88 18.33 -1.61
CA ASP A 39 14.17 19.70 -2.01
C ASP A 39 15.67 19.84 -2.34
N ASP A 40 16.10 21.06 -2.67
CA ASP A 40 17.51 21.35 -2.97
C ASP A 40 18.45 21.09 -1.79
N SER A 41 17.93 21.01 -0.56
CA SER A 41 18.70 20.73 0.65
C SER A 41 18.80 19.24 0.98
N ASN A 42 18.00 18.40 0.32
CA ASN A 42 18.00 16.97 0.58
C ASN A 42 19.34 16.33 0.14
N PRO A 43 19.94 15.46 0.98
CA PRO A 43 21.18 14.75 0.64
C PRO A 43 21.11 13.99 -0.70
N LEU A 44 19.96 13.40 -1.03
CA LEU A 44 19.75 12.69 -2.29
C LEU A 44 19.92 13.62 -3.49
N THR A 45 19.35 14.82 -3.44
CA THR A 45 19.46 15.82 -4.52
C THR A 45 20.93 16.17 -4.79
N THR A 46 21.71 16.38 -3.71
CA THR A 46 23.15 16.65 -3.81
C THR A 46 23.89 15.48 -4.45
N GLN A 47 23.60 14.25 -4.03
CA GLN A 47 24.24 13.06 -4.56
C GLN A 47 23.89 12.80 -6.05
N LEU A 48 22.64 13.02 -6.46
CA LEU A 48 22.22 12.92 -7.86
C LEU A 48 22.92 13.95 -8.75
N HIS A 49 23.08 15.19 -8.27
CA HIS A 49 23.87 16.21 -8.97
C HIS A 49 25.35 15.82 -9.09
N ASP A 50 25.91 15.21 -8.06
CA ASP A 50 27.29 14.74 -8.06
C ASP A 50 27.51 13.60 -9.07
N LEU A 51 26.56 12.67 -9.22
CA LEU A 51 26.60 11.63 -10.25
C LEU A 51 26.55 12.23 -11.66
N LYS A 52 25.67 13.22 -11.89
CA LYS A 52 25.60 13.96 -13.17
C LYS A 52 26.91 14.69 -13.47
N ARG A 53 27.53 15.33 -12.48
CA ARG A 53 28.83 16.01 -12.62
C ARG A 53 29.98 15.05 -12.92
N LYS A 54 29.92 13.82 -12.41
CA LYS A 54 30.90 12.75 -12.69
C LYS A 54 30.63 12.04 -14.03
N GLU A 55 29.65 12.50 -14.81
CA GLU A 55 29.26 11.93 -16.10
C GLU A 55 28.90 10.44 -16.02
N VAL A 56 28.36 10.01 -14.86
CA VAL A 56 27.85 8.65 -14.70
C VAL A 56 26.59 8.51 -15.55
N ALA A 57 26.49 7.43 -16.31
CA ALA A 57 25.32 7.16 -17.14
C ALA A 57 24.09 6.87 -16.27
N THR A 58 23.21 7.86 -16.11
CA THR A 58 21.95 7.74 -15.36
C THR A 58 20.74 7.85 -16.29
N ILE A 59 19.71 7.06 -16.03
CA ILE A 59 18.42 7.14 -16.71
C ILE A 59 17.38 7.51 -15.66
N ASP A 60 16.85 8.74 -15.75
CA ASP A 60 15.78 9.21 -14.89
C ASP A 60 14.43 8.82 -15.53
N ILE A 61 13.64 7.98 -14.85
CA ILE A 61 12.29 7.58 -15.28
C ILE A 61 11.30 8.21 -14.31
N HIS A 62 10.59 9.23 -14.77
CA HIS A 62 9.46 9.79 -14.02
C HIS A 62 8.21 8.95 -14.26
N VAL A 63 7.53 8.54 -13.19
CA VAL A 63 6.33 7.70 -13.24
C VAL A 63 5.13 8.54 -12.86
N ASP A 64 4.42 9.02 -13.88
CA ASP A 64 3.18 9.78 -13.72
C ASP A 64 2.00 8.86 -13.34
N CYS A 65 0.88 9.48 -12.94
CA CYS A 65 -0.40 8.79 -12.89
C CYS A 65 -0.79 8.25 -14.28
N MET A 66 -1.49 7.12 -14.31
CA MET A 66 -1.96 6.48 -15.54
C MET A 66 -2.84 7.45 -16.33
N SER A 67 -2.72 7.44 -17.66
CA SER A 67 -3.63 8.22 -18.50
C SER A 67 -5.04 7.61 -18.50
N LYS A 68 -6.01 8.34 -19.07
CA LYS A 68 -7.38 7.81 -19.25
C LYS A 68 -7.40 6.54 -20.08
N ASP A 69 -6.55 6.50 -21.10
CA ASP A 69 -6.48 5.35 -22.01
C ASP A 69 -5.82 4.17 -21.29
N ASP A 70 -4.75 4.39 -20.52
CA ASP A 70 -4.13 3.34 -19.70
C ASP A 70 -5.12 2.76 -18.67
N VAL A 71 -5.91 3.61 -18.00
CA VAL A 71 -6.96 3.14 -17.08
C VAL A 71 -8.02 2.31 -17.81
N ASN A 72 -8.42 2.72 -19.02
CA ASN A 72 -9.38 1.96 -19.80
C ASN A 72 -8.83 0.60 -20.25
N THR A 73 -7.59 0.56 -20.73
CA THR A 73 -6.90 -0.69 -21.10
C THR A 73 -6.76 -1.61 -19.89
N LEU A 74 -6.33 -1.08 -18.74
CA LEU A 74 -6.23 -1.84 -17.49
C LEU A 74 -7.57 -2.47 -17.10
N ILE A 75 -8.66 -1.69 -17.15
CA ILE A 75 -10.00 -2.18 -16.81
C ILE A 75 -10.45 -3.23 -17.83
N SER A 76 -10.37 -2.92 -19.12
CA SER A 76 -10.71 -3.80 -20.25
C SER A 76 -10.03 -5.16 -20.11
N ASP A 77 -8.72 -5.17 -19.87
CA ASP A 77 -7.93 -6.39 -19.71
C ASP A 77 -8.31 -7.16 -18.43
N THR A 78 -8.62 -6.45 -17.34
CA THR A 78 -8.99 -7.06 -16.06
C THR A 78 -10.32 -7.79 -16.12
N ILE A 79 -11.33 -7.19 -16.76
CA ILE A 79 -12.69 -7.76 -16.86
C ILE A 79 -12.95 -8.49 -18.20
N ASN A 80 -11.96 -8.52 -19.09
CA ASN A 80 -12.04 -9.13 -20.42
C ASN A 80 -13.24 -8.62 -21.25
N VAL A 81 -13.45 -7.30 -21.26
CA VAL A 81 -14.48 -6.60 -22.04
C VAL A 81 -13.78 -5.61 -22.95
N GLN A 82 -14.23 -5.48 -24.21
CA GLN A 82 -13.61 -4.58 -25.19
C GLN A 82 -13.53 -3.13 -24.70
N GLU A 83 -12.39 -2.48 -24.97
CA GLU A 83 -12.11 -1.10 -24.57
C GLU A 83 -13.20 -0.08 -24.94
N GLN A 84 -13.90 -0.27 -26.08
CA GLN A 84 -14.99 0.62 -26.47
C GLN A 84 -16.20 0.54 -25.53
N LEU A 85 -16.45 -0.64 -24.95
CA LEU A 85 -17.57 -0.89 -24.05
C LEU A 85 -17.23 -0.48 -22.62
N THR A 86 -15.97 -0.63 -22.20
CA THR A 86 -15.52 -0.21 -20.86
C THR A 86 -15.32 1.29 -20.73
N ARG A 87 -15.22 2.03 -21.84
CA ARG A 87 -14.88 3.47 -21.82
C ARG A 87 -15.75 4.33 -20.90
N PRO A 88 -17.10 4.21 -20.89
CA PRO A 88 -17.92 4.99 -19.99
C PRO A 88 -17.62 4.70 -18.52
N PHE A 89 -17.36 3.44 -18.18
CA PHE A 89 -16.99 3.02 -16.83
C PHE A 89 -15.59 3.50 -16.44
N SER A 90 -14.60 3.32 -17.33
CA SER A 90 -13.23 3.75 -17.08
C SER A 90 -13.11 5.27 -16.92
N ASP A 91 -13.92 6.05 -17.62
CA ASP A 91 -13.94 7.51 -17.48
C ASP A 91 -14.43 7.93 -16.09
N VAL A 92 -15.42 7.24 -15.52
CA VAL A 92 -15.87 7.47 -14.13
C VAL A 92 -14.77 7.05 -13.14
N VAL A 93 -14.16 5.88 -13.32
CA VAL A 93 -13.04 5.42 -12.49
C VAL A 93 -11.88 6.42 -12.53
N TYR A 94 -11.48 6.89 -13.72
CA TYR A 94 -10.42 7.89 -13.88
C TYR A 94 -10.78 9.22 -13.20
N LYS A 95 -12.01 9.72 -13.41
CA LYS A 95 -12.49 10.97 -12.79
C LYS A 95 -12.38 10.92 -11.26
N LYS A 96 -12.61 9.74 -10.68
CA LYS A 96 -12.58 9.57 -9.22
C LYS A 96 -11.18 9.31 -8.67
N THR A 97 -10.30 8.70 -9.44
CA THR A 97 -8.97 8.24 -8.96
C THR A 97 -7.81 9.10 -9.46
N GLY A 98 -8.05 9.97 -10.44
CA GLY A 98 -7.01 10.77 -11.08
C GLY A 98 -5.97 9.95 -11.86
N GLY A 99 -6.26 8.67 -12.15
CA GLY A 99 -5.31 7.76 -12.77
C GLY A 99 -4.23 7.22 -11.82
N ASN A 100 -4.31 7.51 -10.52
CA ASN A 100 -3.40 6.93 -9.55
C ASN A 100 -3.63 5.41 -9.47
N ALA A 101 -2.63 4.59 -9.81
CA ALA A 101 -2.80 3.14 -9.93
C ALA A 101 -3.26 2.45 -8.64
N LEU A 102 -2.80 2.94 -7.48
CA LEU A 102 -3.29 2.44 -6.19
C LEU A 102 -4.78 2.77 -6.03
N PHE A 103 -5.21 4.00 -6.33
CA PHE A 103 -6.62 4.36 -6.21
C PHE A 103 -7.50 3.65 -7.23
N VAL A 104 -7.02 3.41 -8.45
CA VAL A 104 -7.74 2.62 -9.46
C VAL A 104 -8.01 1.21 -8.96
N THR A 105 -6.98 0.50 -8.52
CA THR A 105 -7.12 -0.89 -8.02
C THR A 105 -8.02 -0.95 -6.79
N GLN A 106 -7.85 -0.02 -5.85
CA GLN A 106 -8.64 0.01 -4.62
C GLN A 106 -10.10 0.41 -4.86
N PHE A 107 -10.35 1.31 -5.81
CA PHE A 107 -11.71 1.66 -6.18
C PHE A 107 -12.41 0.49 -6.88
N LEU A 108 -11.74 -0.20 -7.81
CA LEU A 108 -12.31 -1.39 -8.45
C LEU A 108 -12.65 -2.49 -7.44
N GLN A 109 -11.77 -2.72 -6.45
CA GLN A 109 -12.02 -3.66 -5.35
C GLN A 109 -13.24 -3.23 -4.52
N LEU A 110 -13.34 -1.95 -4.15
CA LEU A 110 -14.50 -1.41 -3.43
C LEU A 110 -15.80 -1.65 -4.22
N LEU A 111 -15.79 -1.38 -5.52
CA LEU A 111 -16.96 -1.59 -6.38
C LEU A 111 -17.37 -3.07 -6.45
N TRP A 112 -16.39 -3.98 -6.46
CA TRP A 112 -16.64 -5.41 -6.40
C TRP A 112 -17.26 -5.83 -5.05
N ASP A 113 -16.66 -5.41 -3.95
CA ASP A 113 -17.10 -5.79 -2.60
C ASP A 113 -18.51 -5.28 -2.29
N GLU A 114 -18.89 -4.12 -2.84
CA GLU A 114 -20.23 -3.55 -2.71
C GLU A 114 -21.23 -4.05 -3.77
N GLY A 115 -20.82 -4.92 -4.68
CA GLY A 115 -21.66 -5.46 -5.75
C GLY A 115 -22.10 -4.42 -6.79
N LEU A 116 -21.33 -3.34 -6.94
CA LEU A 116 -21.51 -2.31 -7.97
C LEU A 116 -20.81 -2.70 -9.28
N LEU A 117 -19.75 -3.50 -9.19
CA LEU A 117 -19.10 -4.22 -10.29
C LEU A 117 -19.28 -5.71 -10.01
N PHE A 118 -19.90 -6.47 -10.91
CA PHE A 118 -20.18 -7.89 -10.68
C PHE A 118 -20.20 -8.68 -11.97
N TYR A 119 -20.01 -10.00 -11.85
CA TYR A 119 -20.13 -10.91 -12.99
C TYR A 119 -21.57 -11.42 -13.12
N SER A 120 -22.21 -11.12 -14.25
CA SER A 120 -23.57 -11.52 -14.54
C SER A 120 -23.60 -12.89 -15.19
N LEU A 121 -24.14 -13.89 -14.48
CA LEU A 121 -24.27 -15.26 -15.00
C LEU A 121 -25.33 -15.37 -16.11
N GLU A 122 -26.30 -14.46 -16.14
CA GLU A 122 -27.35 -14.43 -17.16
C GLU A 122 -26.78 -14.03 -18.54
N TYR A 123 -25.93 -13.01 -18.56
CA TYR A 123 -25.32 -12.48 -19.79
C TYR A 123 -23.89 -13.00 -20.02
N ASN A 124 -23.35 -13.77 -19.06
CA ASN A 124 -21.98 -14.29 -19.07
C ASN A 124 -20.93 -13.19 -19.35
N THR A 125 -21.11 -12.04 -18.71
CA THR A 125 -20.25 -10.85 -18.86
C THR A 125 -20.21 -10.07 -17.54
N TRP A 126 -19.20 -9.22 -17.41
CA TRP A 126 -19.15 -8.22 -16.34
C TRP A 126 -20.18 -7.12 -16.59
N GLU A 127 -20.85 -6.70 -15.51
CA GLU A 127 -21.79 -5.60 -15.48
C GLU A 127 -21.42 -4.62 -14.35
N TRP A 128 -21.79 -3.37 -14.51
CA TRP A 128 -21.54 -2.32 -13.54
C TRP A 128 -22.69 -1.32 -13.45
N LYS A 129 -22.95 -0.81 -12.25
CA LYS A 129 -24.03 0.14 -11.99
C LYS A 129 -23.54 1.58 -12.07
N ILE A 130 -23.38 2.09 -13.28
CA ILE A 130 -22.67 3.36 -13.53
C ILE A 130 -23.23 4.56 -12.74
N ASP A 131 -24.55 4.65 -12.58
CA ASP A 131 -25.20 5.76 -11.86
C ASP A 131 -24.85 5.73 -10.37
N GLU A 132 -24.88 4.55 -9.74
CA GLU A 132 -24.49 4.37 -8.33
C GLU A 132 -22.97 4.64 -8.13
N ILE A 133 -22.15 4.30 -9.13
CA ILE A 133 -20.71 4.51 -9.11
C ILE A 133 -20.35 6.00 -9.22
N ASP A 134 -21.02 6.79 -10.06
CA ASP A 134 -20.71 8.22 -10.17
C ASP A 134 -21.12 9.00 -8.91
N GLU A 135 -22.09 8.51 -8.12
CA GLU A 135 -22.47 9.10 -6.84
C GLU A 135 -21.51 8.77 -5.69
N LYS A 136 -20.68 7.72 -5.82
CA LYS A 136 -19.69 7.34 -4.81
C LYS A 136 -18.67 8.45 -4.58
N LYS A 137 -18.43 8.78 -3.31
CA LYS A 137 -17.28 9.61 -2.93
C LYS A 137 -16.04 8.73 -2.85
N LEU A 138 -14.93 9.24 -3.37
CA LEU A 138 -13.63 8.62 -3.23
C LEU A 138 -12.82 9.38 -2.16
N PHE A 139 -11.77 8.74 -1.67
CA PHE A 139 -10.87 9.30 -0.67
C PHE A 139 -10.00 10.40 -1.27
N ASP A 140 -9.84 11.50 -0.53
CA ASP A 140 -9.06 12.67 -0.97
C ASP A 140 -7.55 12.40 -1.00
N HIS A 141 -7.05 11.43 -0.22
CA HIS A 141 -5.63 11.07 -0.16
C HIS A 141 -5.41 9.62 0.33
N VAL A 142 -4.20 9.08 0.11
CA VAL A 142 -3.86 7.68 0.44
C VAL A 142 -4.09 7.38 1.91
N GLY A 143 -3.70 8.29 2.80
CA GLY A 143 -3.95 8.15 4.24
C GLY A 143 -5.43 7.98 4.61
N ALA A 144 -6.36 8.62 3.89
CA ALA A 144 -7.79 8.51 4.18
C ALA A 144 -8.33 7.14 3.75
N LEU A 145 -7.89 6.63 2.60
CA LEU A 145 -8.18 5.27 2.15
C LEU A 145 -7.63 4.22 3.14
N MET A 146 -6.38 4.36 3.56
CA MET A 146 -5.77 3.44 4.53
C MET A 146 -6.48 3.48 5.88
N ALA A 147 -6.87 4.67 6.34
CA ALA A 147 -7.64 4.82 7.58
C ALA A 147 -9.00 4.11 7.49
N GLU A 148 -9.72 4.24 6.38
CA GLU A 148 -10.99 3.54 6.20
C GLU A 148 -10.82 2.03 6.21
N LYS A 149 -9.84 1.49 5.47
CA LYS A 149 -9.54 0.06 5.48
C LYS A 149 -9.25 -0.45 6.89
N ILE A 150 -8.45 0.28 7.66
CA ILE A 150 -8.20 -0.05 9.06
C ILE A 150 -9.53 -0.03 9.83
N CYS A 151 -10.38 0.97 9.66
CA CYS A 151 -11.67 1.07 10.34
C CYS A 151 -12.65 -0.07 9.99
N GLN A 152 -12.54 -0.67 8.81
CA GLN A 152 -13.36 -1.82 8.39
C GLN A 152 -12.87 -3.16 9.00
N LEU A 153 -11.62 -3.24 9.47
CA LEU A 153 -11.10 -4.45 10.12
C LEU A 153 -11.73 -4.69 11.50
N PRO A 154 -11.75 -5.94 12.00
CA PRO A 154 -12.18 -6.23 13.36
C PRO A 154 -11.43 -5.39 14.40
N ILE A 155 -12.12 -4.95 15.47
CA ILE A 155 -11.56 -4.06 16.50
C ILE A 155 -10.24 -4.56 17.09
N GLY A 156 -10.10 -5.88 17.28
CA GLY A 156 -8.87 -6.50 17.76
C GLY A 156 -7.69 -6.32 16.79
N CYS A 157 -7.95 -6.37 15.49
CA CYS A 157 -6.94 -6.09 14.46
C CYS A 157 -6.56 -4.61 14.45
N GLN A 158 -7.55 -3.71 14.50
CA GLN A 158 -7.30 -2.25 14.58
C GLN A 158 -6.39 -1.88 15.76
N TYR A 159 -6.67 -2.45 16.93
CA TYR A 159 -5.85 -2.22 18.12
C TYR A 159 -4.42 -2.72 17.95
N THR A 160 -4.25 -3.90 17.34
CA THR A 160 -2.94 -4.49 17.09
C THR A 160 -2.14 -3.67 16.08
N ILE A 161 -2.77 -3.19 15.00
CA ILE A 161 -2.14 -2.30 14.01
C ILE A 161 -1.69 -0.98 14.67
N LYS A 162 -2.51 -0.39 15.53
CA LYS A 162 -2.14 0.84 16.26
C LYS A 162 -0.92 0.63 17.15
N LEU A 163 -0.86 -0.50 17.86
CA LEU A 163 0.31 -0.85 18.68
C LEU A 163 1.55 -1.07 17.81
N LEU A 164 1.41 -1.78 16.69
CA LEU A 164 2.50 -2.01 15.74
C LEU A 164 3.06 -0.70 15.19
N ALA A 165 2.20 0.26 14.83
CA ALA A 165 2.61 1.55 14.31
C ALA A 165 3.49 2.34 15.30
N CYS A 166 3.29 2.15 16.61
CA CYS A 166 4.13 2.75 17.65
C CYS A 166 5.53 2.11 17.77
N LEU A 167 5.72 0.88 17.26
CA LEU A 167 6.99 0.14 17.35
C LEU A 167 7.93 0.39 16.18
N GLY A 168 7.47 1.10 15.14
CA GLY A 168 8.24 1.44 13.94
C GLY A 168 7.81 0.65 12.70
N SER A 169 8.60 0.74 11.64
CA SER A 169 8.26 0.21 10.32
C SER A 169 8.29 -1.31 10.21
N LYS A 170 8.93 -2.02 11.16
CA LYS A 170 9.02 -3.48 11.17
C LYS A 170 8.90 -4.02 12.59
N CYS A 171 8.03 -5.01 12.79
CA CYS A 171 7.84 -5.66 14.08
C CYS A 171 7.86 -7.18 13.97
N ASN A 172 8.54 -7.83 14.91
CA ASN A 172 8.60 -9.29 14.99
C ASN A 172 7.37 -9.86 15.73
N GLU A 173 6.84 -10.97 15.23
CA GLU A 173 5.74 -11.73 15.83
C GLU A 173 5.98 -12.10 17.29
N SER A 174 7.23 -12.37 17.69
CA SER A 174 7.59 -12.72 19.07
C SER A 174 7.33 -11.60 20.09
N ILE A 175 7.25 -10.34 19.62
CA ILE A 175 7.05 -9.17 20.47
C ILE A 175 5.55 -8.91 20.71
N LEU A 176 4.68 -9.35 19.78
CA LEU A 176 3.23 -9.13 19.85
C LEU A 176 2.58 -9.65 21.15
N PRO A 177 2.89 -10.86 21.66
CA PRO A 177 2.30 -11.35 22.90
C PRO A 177 2.59 -10.47 24.11
N LEU A 178 3.70 -9.73 24.12
CA LEU A 178 4.13 -8.91 25.26
C LEU A 178 3.22 -7.68 25.48
N PHE A 179 2.71 -7.11 24.39
CA PHE A 179 1.83 -5.95 24.41
C PHE A 179 0.36 -6.32 24.51
N LEU A 180 -0.01 -7.47 23.94
CA LEU A 180 -1.40 -7.96 23.93
C LEU A 180 -1.81 -8.58 25.28
N SER A 181 -0.85 -9.02 26.10
CA SER A 181 -1.14 -9.49 27.47
C SER A 181 -1.46 -8.38 28.48
N GLY A 182 -1.28 -7.10 28.12
CA GLY A 182 -1.54 -5.95 29.01
C GLY A 182 -2.90 -5.27 28.81
N GLY A 183 -3.70 -5.70 27.84
CA GLY A 183 -4.94 -5.02 27.42
C GLY A 183 -6.24 -5.52 28.07
N GLU A 184 -6.22 -6.62 28.82
CA GLU A 184 -7.44 -7.24 29.37
C GLU A 184 -7.93 -6.61 30.70
N ASP A 185 -7.15 -5.76 31.38
CA ASP A 185 -7.47 -5.31 32.73
C ASP A 185 -8.20 -3.95 32.85
N SER A 186 -8.73 -3.40 31.76
CA SER A 186 -9.30 -2.04 31.76
C SER A 186 -10.80 -1.93 31.40
N GLN A 187 -11.65 -2.90 31.77
CA GLN A 187 -13.10 -2.65 31.94
C GLN A 187 -13.72 -3.54 33.03
N GLY A 188 -14.09 -2.91 34.16
CA GLY A 188 -15.26 -3.24 34.98
C GLY A 188 -15.30 -4.57 35.73
N GLY A 189 -15.04 -4.55 37.05
CA GLY A 189 -15.17 -5.71 37.92
C GLY A 189 -16.61 -6.14 38.21
N MET A 190 -16.82 -7.47 38.32
CA MET A 190 -17.44 -8.15 39.48
C MET A 190 -17.52 -9.67 39.22
N SER A 191 -16.77 -10.43 40.02
CA SER A 191 -16.99 -11.82 40.47
C SER A 191 -17.87 -12.76 39.63
N ALA A 192 -17.26 -13.82 39.08
CA ALA A 192 -17.68 -15.20 39.33
C ALA A 192 -16.57 -16.20 38.97
N LYS A 193 -16.31 -17.13 39.88
CA LYS A 193 -15.47 -18.31 39.70
C LYS A 193 -15.94 -19.13 38.50
N GLY A 194 -15.02 -19.49 37.60
CA GLY A 194 -15.25 -20.48 36.55
C GLY A 194 -14.04 -20.53 35.63
N GLY A 195 -13.41 -21.70 35.52
CA GLY A 195 -12.17 -21.87 34.76
C GLY A 195 -12.32 -21.37 33.32
N THR A 196 -11.46 -20.43 32.93
CA THR A 196 -11.44 -19.89 31.57
C THR A 196 -10.15 -20.31 30.89
N ARG A 197 -10.33 -21.06 29.79
CA ARG A 197 -9.29 -21.29 28.77
C ARG A 197 -8.62 -19.96 28.44
N LYS A 198 -7.29 -19.94 28.42
CA LYS A 198 -6.51 -18.85 27.80
C LYS A 198 -7.11 -18.56 26.41
N PRO A 199 -7.44 -17.31 26.06
CA PRO A 199 -7.84 -16.99 24.70
C PRO A 199 -6.68 -17.39 23.78
N GLU A 200 -7.03 -18.15 22.74
CA GLU A 200 -6.06 -18.80 21.86
C GLU A 200 -5.21 -17.75 21.14
N HIS A 201 -3.91 -17.67 21.48
CA HIS A 201 -2.93 -16.85 20.76
C HIS A 201 -2.96 -17.06 19.23
N LYS A 202 -3.46 -18.21 18.75
CA LYS A 202 -3.68 -18.50 17.33
C LYS A 202 -4.68 -17.55 16.65
N SER A 203 -5.67 -16.99 17.35
CA SER A 203 -6.68 -16.14 16.71
C SER A 203 -6.13 -14.76 16.36
N GLN A 204 -5.16 -14.23 17.13
CA GLN A 204 -4.63 -12.88 16.96
C GLN A 204 -3.56 -12.79 15.86
N PHE A 205 -2.73 -13.82 15.67
CA PHE A 205 -1.85 -13.88 14.49
C PHE A 205 -2.67 -14.00 13.20
N SER A 206 -3.78 -14.77 13.22
CA SER A 206 -4.70 -14.82 12.08
C SER A 206 -5.42 -13.48 11.82
N MET A 207 -5.53 -12.61 12.83
CA MET A 207 -6.12 -11.28 12.65
C MET A 207 -5.18 -10.32 11.92
N LEU A 208 -3.86 -10.43 12.09
CA LEU A 208 -2.91 -9.62 11.32
C LEU A 208 -2.76 -10.12 9.89
N ASP A 209 -2.98 -11.41 9.64
CA ASP A 209 -3.06 -11.92 8.28
C ASP A 209 -4.21 -11.24 7.49
N LEU A 210 -5.32 -10.86 8.13
CA LEU A 210 -6.37 -10.03 7.48
C LEU A 210 -5.85 -8.65 7.05
N ALA A 211 -4.99 -8.02 7.86
CA ALA A 211 -4.39 -6.74 7.50
C ALA A 211 -3.36 -6.90 6.36
N VAL A 212 -2.72 -8.07 6.26
CA VAL A 212 -1.85 -8.42 5.14
C VAL A 212 -2.66 -8.62 3.86
N ASP A 213 -3.77 -9.33 3.94
CA ASP A 213 -4.69 -9.55 2.81
C ASP A 213 -5.27 -8.22 2.29
N GLU A 214 -5.57 -7.28 3.19
CA GLU A 214 -6.02 -5.93 2.86
C GLU A 214 -4.92 -5.01 2.28
N GLY A 215 -3.67 -5.48 2.25
CA GLY A 215 -2.52 -4.71 1.78
C GLY A 215 -2.07 -3.60 2.73
N LEU A 216 -2.50 -3.65 4.00
CA LEU A 216 -2.11 -2.69 5.04
C LEU A 216 -0.79 -3.06 5.71
N LEU A 217 -0.39 -4.33 5.62
CA LEU A 217 0.87 -4.85 6.15
C LEU A 217 1.47 -5.83 5.15
N LYS A 218 2.80 -5.96 5.16
CA LYS A 218 3.53 -7.02 4.48
C LYS A 218 4.10 -7.99 5.50
N LYS A 219 3.98 -9.29 5.24
CA LYS A 219 4.59 -10.34 6.07
C LYS A 219 5.88 -10.85 5.44
N GLU A 220 7.00 -10.70 6.16
CA GLU A 220 8.30 -11.23 5.78
C GLU A 220 8.83 -12.18 6.87
N GLY A 221 8.71 -13.49 6.62
CA GLY A 221 9.04 -14.50 7.61
C GLY A 221 8.17 -14.36 8.86
N SER A 222 8.79 -14.05 10.00
CA SER A 222 8.12 -13.81 11.29
C SER A 222 7.97 -12.32 11.63
N SER A 223 8.02 -11.43 10.64
CA SER A 223 7.88 -9.99 10.84
C SER A 223 6.75 -9.41 10.00
N TYR A 224 6.03 -8.44 10.58
CA TYR A 224 5.10 -7.56 9.88
C TYR A 224 5.78 -6.22 9.61
N ILE A 225 5.56 -5.68 8.41
CA ILE A 225 6.13 -4.44 7.91
C ILE A 225 4.98 -3.56 7.44
N PHE A 226 5.03 -2.26 7.76
CA PHE A 226 4.13 -1.26 7.20
C PHE A 226 4.57 -0.84 5.80
#